data_AF-V2JCX7-F1
#
_entry.id   AF-V2JCX7-F1
#
_cell.length_a   1.000
_cell.length_b   1.000
_cell.length_c   1.000
_cell.angle_alpha   90.00
_cell.angle_beta   90.00
_cell.angle_gamma   90.00
#
_symmetry.space_group_name_H-M   'P 1'
#
loop_
_entity.id
_entity.type
_entity.pdbx_description
1 polymer ?
#
loop_
_entity_poly.entity_id
_entity_poly.type
_entity_poly.pdbx_seq_one_letter_code
_entity_poly.pdbx_strand_id
1 'polypeptide(L)' 'EAEAIALLDGCAWRIGQRDAQQFPGTMDYRPDRRTLGIAGGLVVWVKRG' A
#
# COMPACT_ATOMS: atom_id res chain seq x y z
N GLU A 1 -5.51 -9.26 6.81
CA GLU A 1 -6.53 -8.39 6.16
C GLU A 1 -6.98 -7.25 7.08
N ALA A 2 -7.53 -7.53 8.27
CA ALA A 2 -8.03 -6.50 9.19
C ALA A 2 -6.99 -5.44 9.63
N GLU A 3 -5.75 -5.85 9.94
CA GLU A 3 -4.67 -4.89 10.26
C GLU A 3 -4.31 -3.98 9.08
N ALA A 4 -4.32 -4.52 7.86
CA ALA A 4 -4.07 -3.73 6.67
C ALA A 4 -5.20 -2.71 6.46
N ILE A 5 -6.46 -3.12 6.63
CA ILE A 5 -7.61 -2.21 6.56
C ILE A 5 -7.50 -1.11 7.62
N ALA A 6 -7.15 -1.45 8.86
CA ALA A 6 -6.94 -0.48 9.93
C ALA A 6 -5.79 0.51 9.65
N LEU A 7 -4.73 0.08 8.95
CA LEU A 7 -3.62 0.96 8.53
C LEU A 7 -3.97 1.85 7.34
N LEU A 8 -5.03 1.52 6.61
CA LEU A 8 -5.54 2.28 5.46
C LEU A 8 -6.71 3.20 5.84
N ASP A 9 -7.35 2.96 6.99
CA ASP A 9 -8.43 3.79 7.49
C ASP A 9 -7.91 5.20 7.81
N GLY A 10 -8.52 6.21 7.16
CA GLY A 10 -8.16 7.62 7.34
C GLY A 10 -6.85 8.09 6.67
N CYS A 11 -6.13 7.24 5.94
CA CYS A 11 -4.88 7.63 5.25
C CYS A 11 -4.95 7.40 3.73
N ALA A 12 -4.36 8.32 2.96
CA ALA A 12 -4.20 8.13 1.52
C ALA A 12 -3.21 6.98 1.27
N TRP A 13 -3.49 6.13 0.27
CA TRP A 13 -2.68 4.96 0.00
C TRP A 13 -2.48 4.70 -1.49
N ARG A 14 -1.44 3.93 -1.83
CA ARG A 14 -1.08 3.55 -3.21
C ARG A 14 -0.61 2.10 -3.31
N ILE A 15 -0.71 1.53 -4.50
CA ILE A 15 -0.26 0.17 -4.78
C ILE A 15 1.21 0.22 -5.20
N GLY A 16 2.10 -0.41 -4.43
CA GLY A 16 3.51 -0.60 -4.78
C GLY A 16 3.79 -1.96 -5.42
N GLN A 17 2.92 -2.94 -5.17
CA GLN A 17 2.98 -4.26 -5.78
C GLN A 17 1.56 -4.82 -5.92
N ARG A 18 1.26 -5.47 -7.03
CA ARG A 18 0.02 -6.24 -7.20
C ARG A 18 0.31 -7.53 -7.96
N ASP A 19 -0.07 -8.68 -7.41
CA ASP A 19 -0.02 -9.97 -8.11
C ASP A 19 1.36 -10.26 -8.74
N ALA A 20 2.42 -10.09 -7.93
CA ALA A 20 3.84 -10.16 -8.34
C ALA A 20 4.33 -9.07 -9.32
N GLN A 21 3.47 -8.17 -9.78
CA GLN A 21 3.85 -6.98 -10.55
C GLN A 21 4.24 -5.83 -9.63
N GLN A 22 5.45 -5.30 -9.80
CA GLN A 22 5.92 -4.12 -9.06
C GLN A 22 5.49 -2.84 -9.78
N PHE A 23 4.97 -1.86 -9.03
CA PHE A 23 4.58 -0.57 -9.55
C PHE A 23 5.63 0.47 -9.20
N PRO A 24 5.99 1.37 -10.13
CA PRO A 24 6.97 2.40 -9.85
C PRO A 24 6.47 3.31 -8.73
N GLY A 25 7.23 3.37 -7.65
CA GLY A 25 7.01 4.35 -6.61
C GLY A 25 7.48 5.72 -7.11
N THR A 26 6.56 6.56 -7.58
CA THR A 26 6.87 7.97 -7.77
C THR A 26 7.31 8.55 -6.43
N MET A 27 8.27 9.47 -6.43
CA MET A 27 8.74 10.14 -5.21
C MET A 27 7.53 10.69 -4.45
N ASP A 28 7.29 10.14 -3.25
CA ASP A 28 6.09 10.46 -2.48
C ASP A 28 6.44 11.52 -1.45
N TYR A 29 6.00 12.75 -1.70
CA TYR A 29 6.24 13.89 -0.81
C TYR A 29 5.22 13.95 0.35
N ARG A 30 4.34 12.95 0.46
CA ARG A 30 3.32 12.88 1.52
C ARG A 30 3.73 11.84 2.57
N PRO A 31 4.23 12.27 3.75
CA PRO A 31 4.71 11.36 4.79
C PRO A 31 3.61 10.50 5.43
N ASP A 32 2.34 10.88 5.23
CA ASP A 32 1.18 10.13 5.70
C ASP A 32 0.70 9.07 4.69
N ARG A 33 1.25 9.04 3.47
CA ARG A 33 0.82 8.08 2.45
C ARG A 33 1.39 6.70 2.72
N ARG A 34 0.54 5.68 2.61
CA ARG A 34 0.95 4.27 2.73
C ARG A 34 1.10 3.64 1.34
N THR A 35 2.09 2.76 1.19
CA THR A 35 2.25 1.90 0.02
C THR A 35 1.87 0.48 0.41
N LEU A 36 0.98 -0.15 -0.33
CA LEU A 36 0.52 -1.53 -0.09
C LEU A 36 0.96 -2.47 -1.20
N GLY A 37 1.21 -3.72 -0.81
CA GLY A 37 1.30 -4.86 -1.70
C GLY A 37 0.01 -5.64 -1.70
N ILE A 38 -0.51 -5.95 -2.89
CA ILE A 38 -1.71 -6.77 -3.12
C ILE A 38 -1.28 -8.09 -3.76
N ALA A 39 -1.86 -9.21 -3.33
CA ALA A 39 -1.77 -10.49 -4.03
C ALA A 39 -3.12 -11.21 -3.93
N GLY A 40 -3.64 -11.69 -5.06
CA GLY A 40 -4.92 -12.38 -5.11
C GLY A 40 -6.11 -11.52 -4.67
N GLY A 41 -6.03 -10.20 -4.87
CA GLY A 41 -7.05 -9.25 -4.40
C GLY A 41 -6.97 -8.89 -2.90
N LEU A 42 -6.02 -9.45 -2.16
CA LEU A 42 -5.82 -9.20 -0.73
C LEU A 42 -4.55 -8.39 -0.48
N VAL A 43 -4.57 -7.54 0.54
CA VAL A 43 -3.38 -6.80 0.98
C VAL A 43 -2.47 -7.71 1.78
N VAL A 44 -1.24 -7.90 1.30
CA VAL A 44 -0.21 -8.78 1.90
C VAL A 44 0.82 -8.02 2.73
N TRP A 45 1.05 -6.74 2.45
CA TRP A 45 1.93 -5.89 3.26
C TRP A 45 1.58 -4.41 3.10
N VAL A 46 1.93 -3.60 4.10
CA VAL A 46 1.78 -2.14 4.09
C VAL A 46 3.09 -1.51 4.56
N LYS A 47 3.58 -0.50 3.85
CA LYS A 47 4.81 0.25 4.15
C LYS A 47 4.50 1.75 4.21
N ARG A 48 5.11 2.47 5.14
CA ARG A 48 5.09 3.94 5.14
C ARG A 48 6.04 4.47 4.05
N GLY A 49 5.53 5.35 3.19
CA GLY A 49 6.32 6.07 2.18
C GLY A 49 7.25 7.08 2.81
#